data_AF-A0A7H8Q992-F1
#
_entry.id   AF-A0A7H8Q992-F1
#
_cell.length_a   1.000
_cell.length_b   1.000
_cell.length_c   1.000
_cell.angle_alpha   90.00
_cell.angle_beta   90.00
_cell.angle_gamma   90.00
#
_symmetry.space_group_name_H-M   'P 1'
#
loop_
_entity.id
_entity.type
_entity.pdbx_description
1 polymer ?
#
loop_
_entity_poly.entity_id
_entity_poly.type
_entity_poly.pdbx_seq_one_letter_code
_entity_poly.pdbx_strand_id
1 'polypeptide(L)'
;MNIDTDRLVTFIIMWGTPLVMMSWAYWKMSAEDKEDVRSDFSSWRFISTIGFISAGTFLMHVASLLSIDIIKISGISLLVLGGLFNTINQWKDSKKKSILVIALLSFAIFINL
;
A
#
# COMPACT_ATOMS: atom_id res chain seq x y z
N MET A 1 -19.21 -18.01 -2.55
CA MET A 1 -18.18 -17.34 -1.73
C MET A 1 -18.86 -16.90 -0.44
N ASN A 2 -18.50 -17.50 0.69
CA ASN A 2 -19.04 -17.12 2.00
C ASN A 2 -18.13 -16.02 2.56
N ILE A 3 -18.55 -14.76 2.48
CA ILE A 3 -17.75 -13.63 2.96
C ILE A 3 -18.07 -13.42 4.44
N ASP A 4 -17.05 -13.52 5.28
CA ASP A 4 -17.13 -13.14 6.67
C ASP A 4 -17.45 -11.65 6.79
N THR A 5 -18.59 -11.34 7.41
CA THR A 5 -19.11 -9.97 7.51
C THR A 5 -18.21 -9.09 8.36
N ASP A 6 -17.60 -9.63 9.42
CA ASP A 6 -16.70 -8.87 10.30
C ASP A 6 -15.42 -8.50 9.55
N ARG A 7 -14.89 -9.41 8.73
CA ARG A 7 -13.74 -9.13 7.84
C ARG A 7 -14.10 -8.10 6.77
N LEU A 8 -15.30 -8.18 6.19
CA LEU A 8 -15.77 -7.22 5.20
C LEU A 8 -15.89 -5.81 5.80
N VAL A 9 -16.51 -5.68 6.98
CA VAL A 9 -16.65 -4.41 7.68
C VAL A 9 -15.28 -3.83 8.02
N THR A 10 -14.37 -4.65 8.53
CA THR A 10 -12.99 -4.24 8.84
C THR A 10 -12.27 -3.74 7.58
N PHE A 11 -12.40 -4.46 6.47
CA PHE A 11 -11.82 -4.07 5.17
C PHE A 11 -12.35 -2.72 4.69
N ILE A 12 -13.68 -2.51 4.75
CA ILE A 12 -14.32 -1.26 4.33
C ILE A 12 -13.88 -0.10 5.21
N ILE A 13 -13.79 -0.27 6.52
CA ILE A 13 -13.34 0.81 7.41
C ILE A 13 -11.88 1.15 7.11
N MET A 14 -11.01 0.14 7.01
CA MET A 14 -9.58 0.32 6.83
C MET A 14 -9.22 0.96 5.48
N TRP A 15 -9.89 0.57 4.39
CA TRP A 15 -9.58 1.06 3.04
C TRP A 15 -10.54 2.12 2.53
N GLY A 16 -11.82 2.01 2.86
CA GLY A 16 -12.85 2.97 2.47
C GLY A 16 -12.65 4.33 3.13
N THR A 17 -12.29 4.38 4.41
CA THR A 17 -12.09 5.66 5.11
C THR A 17 -10.95 6.48 4.48
N PRO A 18 -9.72 5.96 4.31
CA PRO A 18 -8.66 6.72 3.66
C PRO A 18 -8.97 7.06 2.20
N LEU A 19 -9.60 6.15 1.45
CA LEU A 19 -9.99 6.40 0.06
C LEU A 19 -10.95 7.60 -0.04
N VAL A 20 -11.99 7.64 0.79
CA VAL A 20 -12.96 8.73 0.84
C VAL A 20 -12.30 10.02 1.28
N MET A 21 -11.48 9.99 2.34
CA MET A 21 -10.78 11.17 2.84
C MET A 21 -9.84 11.77 1.80
N MET A 22 -9.02 10.93 1.15
CA MET A 22 -8.08 11.36 0.11
C MET A 22 -8.82 11.90 -1.12
N SER A 23 -9.89 11.23 -1.55
CA SER A 23 -10.70 11.67 -2.70
C SER A 23 -11.38 13.01 -2.42
N TRP A 24 -11.90 13.20 -1.21
CA TRP A 24 -12.55 14.44 -0.79
C TRP A 24 -11.57 15.60 -0.67
N ALA A 25 -10.39 15.35 -0.06
CA ALA A 25 -9.31 16.33 0.00
C ALA A 25 -8.86 16.73 -1.41
N TYR A 26 -8.62 15.74 -2.28
CA TYR A 26 -8.24 15.97 -3.67
C TYR A 26 -9.29 16.76 -4.43
N TRP A 27 -10.58 16.49 -4.26
CA TRP A 27 -11.64 17.24 -4.93
C TRP A 27 -11.63 18.72 -4.54
N LYS A 28 -11.41 19.02 -3.26
CA LYS A 28 -11.39 20.39 -2.71
C LYS A 28 -10.16 21.21 -3.08
N MET A 29 -9.11 20.58 -3.61
CA MET A 29 -7.86 21.25 -3.99
C MET A 29 -8.04 22.18 -5.20
N SER A 30 -7.17 23.19 -5.28
CA SER A 30 -7.06 24.07 -6.44
C SER A 30 -6.56 23.29 -7.66
N ALA A 31 -6.60 23.90 -8.85
CA ALA A 31 -6.10 23.25 -10.06
C ALA A 31 -4.59 23.00 -9.98
N GLU A 32 -3.83 23.94 -9.41
CA GLU A 32 -2.38 23.86 -9.21
C GLU A 32 -2.02 22.72 -8.24
N ASP A 33 -2.64 22.69 -7.06
CA ASP A 33 -2.41 21.61 -6.07
C ASP A 33 -2.76 20.22 -6.64
N LYS A 34 -3.81 20.13 -7.47
CA LYS A 34 -4.21 18.88 -8.12
C LYS A 34 -3.16 18.40 -9.12
N GLU A 35 -2.46 19.32 -9.78
CA GLU A 35 -1.39 19.01 -10.72
C GLU A 35 -0.16 18.50 -9.97
N ASP A 36 0.23 19.17 -8.88
CA ASP A 36 1.32 18.74 -8.01
C ASP A 36 1.10 17.34 -7.45
N VAL A 37 -0.10 17.08 -6.89
CA VAL A 37 -0.46 15.75 -6.39
C VAL A 37 -0.40 14.70 -7.49
N ARG A 38 -0.90 15.01 -8.70
CA ARG A 38 -0.82 14.08 -9.84
C ARG A 38 0.62 13.80 -10.23
N SER A 39 1.46 14.82 -10.29
CA SER A 39 2.88 14.72 -10.62
C SER A 39 3.60 13.82 -9.61
N ASP A 40 3.41 14.07 -8.31
CA ASP A 40 3.99 13.28 -7.24
C ASP A 40 3.53 11.83 -7.27
N PHE A 41 2.22 11.59 -7.41
CA PHE A 41 1.62 10.25 -7.38
C PHE A 41 1.95 9.45 -8.65
N SER A 42 2.18 10.13 -9.77
CA SER A 42 2.60 9.51 -11.03
C SER A 42 4.12 9.32 -11.11
N SER A 43 4.88 9.87 -10.16
CA SER A 43 6.33 9.71 -10.14
C SER A 43 6.70 8.23 -9.93
N TRP A 44 7.73 7.78 -10.65
CA TRP A 44 8.24 6.42 -10.48
C TRP A 44 8.62 6.12 -9.03
N ARG A 45 9.21 7.11 -8.35
CA ARG A 45 9.56 7.00 -6.92
C ARG A 45 8.32 6.69 -6.08
N PHE A 46 7.21 7.40 -6.26
CA PHE A 46 6.00 7.16 -5.49
C PHE A 46 5.39 5.78 -5.82
N ILE A 47 5.21 5.50 -7.12
CA ILE A 47 4.60 4.25 -7.58
C ILE A 47 5.38 3.04 -7.09
N SER A 48 6.70 3.04 -7.31
CA SER A 48 7.57 1.91 -6.95
C SER A 48 7.78 1.74 -5.44
N THR A 49 7.42 2.72 -4.61
CA THR A 49 7.57 2.63 -3.15
C THR A 49 6.20 2.52 -2.47
N ILE A 50 5.60 3.65 -2.12
CA ILE A 50 4.31 3.72 -1.45
C ILE A 50 3.22 3.06 -2.29
N GLY A 51 3.19 3.29 -3.60
CA GLY A 51 2.21 2.68 -4.49
C GLY A 51 2.21 1.15 -4.42
N PHE A 52 3.38 0.52 -4.60
CA PHE A 52 3.52 -0.94 -4.51
C PHE A 52 3.26 -1.50 -3.10
N ILE A 53 3.72 -0.81 -2.04
CA ILE A 53 3.45 -1.24 -0.66
C ILE A 53 1.95 -1.18 -0.36
N SER A 54 1.28 -0.07 -0.70
CA SER A 54 -0.15 0.12 -0.48
C SER A 54 -0.99 -0.85 -1.32
N ALA A 55 -0.69 -0.99 -2.61
CA ALA A 55 -1.38 -1.92 -3.50
C ALA A 55 -1.16 -3.38 -3.09
N GLY A 56 0.07 -3.75 -2.72
CA GLY A 56 0.39 -5.08 -2.23
C GLY A 56 -0.41 -5.45 -0.98
N THR A 57 -0.39 -4.57 0.03
CA THR A 57 -1.19 -4.72 1.25
C THR A 57 -2.68 -4.81 0.95
N PHE A 58 -3.20 -3.97 0.05
CA PHE A 58 -4.60 -4.00 -0.37
C PHE A 58 -4.99 -5.35 -0.96
N LEU A 59 -4.19 -5.87 -1.90
CA LEU A 59 -4.43 -7.18 -2.51
C LEU A 59 -4.36 -8.30 -1.48
N MET A 60 -3.45 -8.25 -0.50
CA MET A 60 -3.39 -9.24 0.57
C MET A 60 -4.68 -9.24 1.41
N HIS A 61 -5.22 -8.06 1.74
CA HIS A 61 -6.49 -7.95 2.45
C HIS A 61 -7.68 -8.43 1.59
N VAL A 62 -7.70 -8.12 0.29
CA VAL A 62 -8.69 -8.67 -0.65
C VAL A 62 -8.60 -10.19 -0.73
N ALA A 63 -7.40 -10.74 -0.82
CA ALA A 63 -7.17 -12.18 -0.87
C ALA A 63 -7.67 -12.88 0.41
N SER A 64 -7.46 -12.27 1.59
CA SER A 64 -7.98 -12.76 2.86
C SER A 64 -9.51 -12.75 2.92
N LEU A 65 -10.14 -11.72 2.35
CA LEU A 65 -11.59 -11.59 2.29
C LEU A 65 -12.24 -12.60 1.33
N LEU A 66 -11.62 -12.80 0.16
CA LEU A 66 -12.17 -13.63 -0.91
C LEU A 66 -11.65 -15.08 -0.89
N SER A 67 -10.62 -15.36 -0.08
CA SER A 67 -9.89 -16.64 -0.04
C SER A 67 -9.30 -17.04 -1.40
N ILE A 68 -8.61 -16.11 -2.07
CA ILE A 68 -8.05 -16.31 -3.41
C ILE A 68 -6.52 -16.21 -3.38
N ASP A 69 -5.85 -17.36 -3.49
CA ASP A 69 -4.39 -17.47 -3.36
C ASP A 69 -3.61 -16.70 -4.43
N ILE A 70 -4.11 -16.64 -5.67
CA ILE A 70 -3.41 -15.91 -6.74
C ILE A 70 -3.33 -14.39 -6.46
N ILE A 71 -4.34 -13.84 -5.79
CA ILE A 71 -4.35 -12.44 -5.34
C ILE A 71 -3.36 -12.26 -4.17
N LYS A 72 -3.29 -13.24 -3.24
CA LYS A 72 -2.33 -13.24 -2.13
C LYS A 72 -0.89 -13.19 -2.65
N ILE A 73 -0.55 -14.06 -3.60
CA ILE A 73 0.79 -14.12 -4.21
C ILE A 73 1.12 -12.79 -4.92
N SER A 74 0.17 -12.22 -5.65
CA SER A 74 0.35 -10.93 -6.33
C SER A 74 0.60 -9.79 -5.32
N GLY A 75 -0.16 -9.79 -4.22
CA GLY A 75 -0.02 -8.80 -3.14
C GLY A 75 1.35 -8.88 -2.44
N ILE A 76 1.79 -10.09 -2.06
CA ILE A 76 3.11 -10.31 -1.48
C ILE A 76 4.22 -9.86 -2.44
N SER A 77 4.09 -10.18 -3.74
CA SER A 77 5.08 -9.80 -4.75
C SER A 77 5.24 -8.28 -4.84
N LEU A 78 4.13 -7.54 -4.88
CA LEU A 78 4.15 -6.07 -4.87
C LEU A 78 4.73 -5.51 -3.57
N LEU A 79 4.37 -6.06 -2.42
CA LEU A 79 4.87 -5.62 -1.12
C LEU A 79 6.39 -5.77 -1.02
N VAL A 80 6.93 -6.91 -1.48
CA VAL A 80 8.37 -7.17 -1.54
C VAL A 80 9.06 -6.17 -2.47
N LEU A 81 8.57 -5.98 -3.70
CA LEU A 81 9.14 -5.04 -4.65
C LEU A 81 9.12 -3.61 -4.10
N GLY A 82 7.98 -3.18 -3.56
CA GLY A 82 7.82 -1.86 -2.96
C GLY A 82 8.78 -1.62 -1.81
N GLY A 83 8.98 -2.65 -0.99
CA GLY A 83 9.93 -2.64 0.10
C GLY A 83 11.39 -2.53 -0.32
N LEU A 84 11.78 -3.26 -1.37
CA LEU A 84 13.11 -3.19 -1.96
C LEU A 84 13.40 -1.80 -2.52
N PHE A 85 12.50 -1.27 -3.36
CA PHE A 85 12.66 0.08 -3.93
C PHE A 85 12.71 1.14 -2.84
N ASN A 86 11.86 1.05 -1.82
CA ASN A 86 11.83 2.02 -0.73
C ASN A 86 13.13 1.99 0.08
N THR A 87 13.64 0.79 0.37
CA THR A 87 14.93 0.61 1.04
C THR A 87 16.07 1.22 0.22
N ILE A 88 16.14 0.93 -1.08
CA ILE A 88 17.19 1.46 -1.97
C ILE A 88 17.13 3.00 -2.02
N ASN A 89 15.93 3.55 -2.16
CA ASN A 89 15.72 5.00 -2.23
C ASN A 89 16.15 5.70 -0.93
N GLN A 90 15.84 5.12 0.23
CA GLN A 90 16.16 5.72 1.53
C GLN A 90 17.57 5.41 2.04
N TRP A 91 18.27 4.43 1.47
CA TRP A 91 19.54 3.93 2.00
C TRP A 91 20.62 5.01 2.10
N LYS A 92 20.68 5.88 1.09
CA LYS A 92 21.67 6.97 1.02
C LYS A 92 21.38 8.08 2.02
N ASP A 93 20.10 8.33 2.30
CA ASP A 93 19.67 9.41 3.20
C ASP A 93 19.67 8.97 4.66
N SER A 94 19.20 7.76 4.94
CA SER A 94 19.10 7.23 6.31
C SER A 94 19.07 5.70 6.35
N LYS A 95 20.21 5.13 6.75
CA LYS A 95 20.33 3.69 7.02
C LYS A 95 19.36 3.21 8.11
N LYS A 96 19.13 4.01 9.16
CA LYS A 96 18.21 3.66 10.26
C LYS A 96 16.77 3.50 9.77
N LYS A 97 16.27 4.44 8.95
CA LYS A 97 14.92 4.35 8.37
C LYS A 97 14.79 3.16 7.43
N SER A 98 15.82 2.90 6.64
CA SER A 98 15.86 1.75 5.72
C SER A 98 15.76 0.41 6.45
N ILE A 99 16.52 0.24 7.56
CA ILE A 99 16.44 -0.97 8.39
C ILE A 99 15.04 -1.14 9.01
N LEU A 100 14.43 -0.06 9.46
CA LEU A 100 13.07 -0.08 10.01
C LEU A 100 12.04 -0.52 8.96
N VAL A 101 12.16 -0.02 7.72
CA VAL A 101 11.30 -0.45 6.59
C VAL A 101 11.45 -1.94 6.34
N ILE A 102 12.68 -2.46 6.26
CA ILE A 102 12.94 -3.90 6.09
C ILE A 102 12.31 -4.70 7.23
N ALA A 103 12.47 -4.26 8.49
CA ALA A 103 11.91 -4.95 9.65
C ALA A 103 10.38 -5.02 9.61
N LEU A 104 9.73 -3.91 9.27
CA LEU A 104 8.27 -3.84 9.12
C LEU A 104 7.75 -4.74 8.00
N LEU A 105 8.45 -4.78 6.86
CA LEU A 105 8.09 -5.64 5.73
C LEU A 105 8.24 -7.12 6.06
N SER A 106 9.36 -7.49 6.69
CA SER A 106 9.58 -8.87 7.15
C SER A 106 8.49 -9.31 8.12
N PHE A 107 8.11 -8.43 9.05
CA PHE A 107 7.00 -8.70 9.96
C PHE A 107 5.66 -8.85 9.23
N ALA A 108 5.35 -7.93 8.29
CA ALA A 108 4.12 -7.98 7.50
C ALA A 108 4.03 -9.26 6.64
N ILE A 109 5.13 -9.72 6.05
CA ILE A 109 5.18 -10.97 5.30
C ILE A 109 4.99 -12.16 6.26
N PHE A 110 5.68 -12.16 7.40
CA PHE A 110 5.61 -13.25 8.38
C PHE A 110 4.18 -13.50 8.88
N ILE A 111 3.42 -12.46 9.21
CA ILE A 111 2.03 -12.61 9.71
C ILE A 111 1.04 -13.02 8.60
N ASN A 112 1.44 -12.94 7.34
CA ASN A 112 0.59 -13.23 6.19
C ASN A 112 1.02 -14.47 5.40
N LEU A 113 2.13 -15.13 5.77
CA LEU A 113 2.49 -16.46 5.26
C LEU A 113 1.49 -17.47 5.81
#